data_AF-A0A1Y2JKG5-F1
#
_entry.id   AF-A0A1Y2JKG5-F1
#
_cell.length_a   1.000
_cell.length_b   1.000
_cell.length_c   1.000
_cell.angle_alpha   90.00
_cell.angle_beta   90.00
_cell.angle_gamma   90.00
#
_symmetry.space_group_name_H-M   'P 1'
#
loop_
_entity.id
_entity.type
_entity.pdbx_description
1 polymer ?
#
loop_
_entity_poly.entity_id
_entity_poly.type
_entity_poly.pdbx_seq_one_letter_code
_entity_poly.pdbx_strand_id
1 'polypeptide(L)'
;MDTEQIILGLLILLLVGGIAYYASQHRSHAMRPATATRRQAESGRQSDIHRDFQRVFSMTSAHGKEGLIKRWMDRTGCDRTEAMRLATEEWRRDNR
;
A
#
# COMPACT_ATOMS: atom_id res chain seq x y z
N MET A 1 -29.92 32.29 -39.16
CA MET A 1 -29.02 31.61 -38.20
C MET A 1 -27.83 32.52 -38.07
N ASP A 2 -27.81 33.30 -36.99
CA ASP A 2 -26.90 34.44 -36.85
C ASP A 2 -25.47 33.93 -36.67
N THR A 3 -24.54 34.49 -37.44
CA THR A 3 -23.12 34.14 -37.43
C THR A 3 -22.53 34.15 -36.01
N GLU A 4 -23.07 35.01 -35.14
CA GLU A 4 -22.74 35.08 -33.72
C GLU A 4 -23.04 33.79 -32.95
N GLN A 5 -24.19 33.14 -33.20
CA GLN A 5 -24.54 31.88 -32.55
C GLN A 5 -23.60 30.73 -32.98
N ILE A 6 -23.16 30.76 -34.24
CA ILE A 6 -22.22 29.77 -34.79
C ILE A 6 -20.83 29.95 -34.14
N ILE A 7 -20.37 31.20 -34.03
CA ILE A 7 -19.08 31.52 -33.39
C ILE A 7 -19.13 31.15 -31.90
N LEU A 8 -20.21 31.50 -31.21
CA LEU A 8 -20.37 31.18 -29.79
C LEU A 8 -20.40 29.66 -29.55
N GLY A 9 -21.11 28.91 -30.41
CA GLY A 9 -21.16 27.46 -30.35
C GLY A 9 -19.80 26.79 -30.57
N LEU A 10 -19.02 27.26 -31.55
CA LEU A 10 -17.67 26.79 -31.80
C LEU A 10 -16.73 27.06 -30.62
N LEU A 11 -16.83 28.25 -30.02
CA LEU A 11 -16.05 28.63 -28.85
C LEU A 11 -16.32 27.72 -27.65
N ILE A 12 -17.60 27.44 -27.38
CA ILE A 12 -18.01 26.53 -26.30
C ILE A 12 -17.50 25.11 -26.58
N LEU A 13 -17.60 24.63 -27.82
CA LEU A 13 -17.16 23.28 -28.18
C LEU A 13 -15.65 23.10 -28.04
N LEU A 14 -14.86 24.12 -28.42
CA LEU A 14 -13.42 24.15 -28.21
C LEU A 14 -13.04 24.24 -26.73
N LEU A 15 -13.77 25.02 -25.93
CA LEU A 15 -13.59 25.09 -24.48
C LEU A 15 -13.85 23.75 -23.81
N VAL A 16 -14.99 23.12 -24.10
CA VAL A 16 -15.35 21.81 -23.54
C VAL A 16 -14.36 20.73 -23.98
N GLY A 17 -14.00 20.71 -25.26
CA GLY A 17 -13.01 19.78 -25.80
C GLY A 17 -11.62 19.99 -25.17
N GLY A 18 -11.18 21.23 -25.03
CA GLY A 18 -9.92 21.59 -24.39
C GLY A 18 -9.87 21.21 -22.91
N ILE A 19 -10.94 21.47 -22.17
CA ILE A 19 -11.07 21.08 -20.75
C ILE A 19 -11.09 19.56 -20.61
N ALA A 20 -11.83 18.84 -21.46
CA ALA A 20 -11.90 17.38 -21.44
C ALA A 20 -10.55 16.73 -21.81
N TYR A 21 -9.86 17.29 -22.81
CA TYR A 21 -8.52 16.86 -23.22
C TYR A 21 -7.49 17.12 -22.11
N TYR A 22 -7.48 18.33 -21.56
CA TYR A 22 -6.62 18.71 -20.44
C TYR A 22 -6.88 17.83 -19.21
N ALA A 23 -8.14 17.61 -18.83
CA ALA A 23 -8.50 16.75 -17.70
C ALA A 23 -8.11 15.27 -17.93
N SER A 24 -8.25 14.77 -19.16
CA SER A 24 -7.83 13.41 -19.51
C SER A 24 -6.31 13.27 -19.46
N GLN A 25 -5.57 14.26 -19.97
CA GLN A 25 -4.11 14.26 -19.95
C GLN A 25 -3.54 14.47 -18.55
N HIS A 26 -4.21 15.28 -17.72
CA HIS A 26 -3.86 15.47 -16.31
C HIS A 26 -4.19 14.22 -15.48
N ARG A 27 -5.21 13.41 -15.84
CA ARG A 27 -5.42 12.09 -15.22
C ARG A 27 -4.28 11.11 -15.51
N SER A 28 -3.70 11.15 -16.72
CA SER A 28 -2.55 10.31 -17.08
C SER A 28 -1.27 10.68 -16.32
N HIS A 29 -1.08 11.95 -15.96
CA HIS A 29 0.09 12.41 -15.19
C HIS A 29 -0.13 12.48 -13.66
N ALA A 30 -1.36 12.67 -13.19
CA ALA A 30 -1.70 12.73 -11.77
C ALA A 30 -1.94 11.35 -11.14
N MET A 31 -2.00 10.27 -11.92
CA MET A 31 -1.92 8.89 -11.42
C MET A 31 -0.46 8.42 -11.32
N ARG A 32 0.38 9.22 -10.66
CA ARG A 32 1.54 8.66 -9.94
C ARG A 32 0.95 7.89 -8.76
N PRO A 33 1.05 6.55 -8.70
CA PRO A 33 0.19 5.77 -7.84
C PRO A 33 0.80 5.73 -6.43
N ALA A 34 0.70 6.83 -5.69
CA ALA A 34 1.13 6.89 -4.29
C ALA A 34 0.44 5.79 -3.44
N THR A 35 -0.75 5.35 -3.83
CA THR A 35 -1.48 4.24 -3.20
C THR A 35 -1.01 2.85 -3.63
N ALA A 36 -0.60 2.64 -4.90
CA ALA A 36 -0.02 1.35 -5.31
C ALA A 36 1.39 1.18 -4.77
N THR A 37 2.20 2.25 -4.74
CA THR A 37 3.53 2.24 -4.13
C THR A 37 3.45 2.02 -2.62
N ARG A 38 2.48 2.61 -1.92
CA ARG A 38 2.30 2.38 -0.48
C ARG A 38 1.86 0.94 -0.17
N ARG A 39 0.87 0.40 -0.88
CA ARG A 39 0.45 -1.00 -0.69
C ARG A 39 1.53 -2.00 -1.07
N GLN A 40 2.29 -1.73 -2.14
CA GLN A 40 3.46 -2.55 -2.49
C GLN A 40 4.57 -2.45 -1.45
N ALA A 41 4.84 -1.25 -0.90
CA ALA A 41 5.81 -1.07 0.16
C ALA A 41 5.38 -1.77 1.46
N GLU A 42 4.11 -1.70 1.83
CA GLU A 42 3.54 -2.40 2.99
C GLU A 42 3.57 -3.92 2.79
N SER A 43 3.23 -4.41 1.60
CA SER A 43 3.33 -5.83 1.26
C SER A 43 4.78 -6.34 1.24
N GLY A 44 5.71 -5.56 0.71
CA GLY A 44 7.15 -5.85 0.76
C GLY A 44 7.65 -5.94 2.21
N ARG A 45 7.28 -4.95 3.04
CA ARG A 45 7.66 -4.94 4.46
C ARG A 45 7.07 -6.11 5.24
N GLN A 46 5.83 -6.49 4.95
CA GLN A 46 5.21 -7.68 5.54
C GLN A 46 5.95 -8.96 5.13
N SER A 47 6.37 -9.07 3.86
CA SER A 47 7.15 -10.19 3.35
C SER A 47 8.52 -10.30 4.04
N ASP A 48 9.19 -9.16 4.24
CA ASP A 48 10.49 -9.11 4.92
C ASP A 48 10.37 -9.54 6.39
N ILE A 49 9.37 -9.04 7.12
CA ILE A 49 9.09 -9.43 8.51
C ILE A 49 8.79 -10.93 8.60
N HIS A 50 7.99 -11.47 7.67
CA HIS A 50 7.70 -12.90 7.64
C HIS A 50 8.97 -13.73 7.43
N ARG A 51 9.80 -13.35 6.45
CA ARG A 51 11.06 -14.04 6.15
C ARG A 51 12.03 -14.00 7.33
N ASP A 52 12.13 -12.85 7.99
CA ASP A 52 13.02 -12.66 9.14
C ASP A 52 12.56 -13.48 10.35
N PHE A 53 11.25 -13.50 10.62
CA PHE A 53 10.64 -14.36 11.63
C PHE A 53 10.91 -15.85 11.34
N GLN A 54 10.71 -16.30 10.09
CA GLN A 54 11.00 -17.68 9.70
C GLN A 54 12.47 -18.04 9.87
N ARG A 55 13.38 -17.09 9.62
CA ARG A 55 14.83 -17.29 9.79
C ARG A 55 15.19 -17.43 11.27
N VAL A 56 14.76 -16.48 12.11
CA VAL A 56 15.07 -16.47 13.54
C VAL A 56 14.49 -17.70 14.26
N PHE A 57 13.26 -18.07 13.92
CA PHE A 57 12.58 -19.25 14.47
C PHE A 57 12.66 -20.45 13.51
N SER A 58 13.75 -20.60 12.77
CA SER A 58 13.93 -21.68 11.79
C SER A 58 13.91 -23.07 12.42
N MET A 59 14.46 -23.20 13.63
CA MET A 59 14.46 -24.44 14.42
C MET A 59 13.13 -24.72 15.14
N THR A 60 12.22 -23.76 15.18
CA THR A 60 10.90 -23.93 15.82
C THR A 60 9.94 -24.64 14.86
N SER A 61 9.13 -25.57 15.38
CA SER A 61 8.10 -26.22 14.57
C SER A 61 7.05 -25.21 14.06
N ALA A 62 6.38 -25.51 12.96
CA ALA A 62 5.33 -24.63 12.42
C ALA A 62 4.22 -24.36 13.44
N HIS A 63 3.78 -25.39 14.18
CA HIS A 63 2.81 -25.24 15.25
C HIS A 63 3.34 -24.37 16.41
N GLY A 64 4.62 -24.52 16.76
CA GLY A 64 5.28 -23.68 17.76
C GLY A 64 5.34 -22.21 17.36
N LYS A 65 5.63 -21.93 16.07
CA LYS A 65 5.62 -20.59 15.49
C LYS A 65 4.23 -19.95 15.54
N GLU A 66 3.19 -20.69 15.15
CA GLU A 66 1.81 -20.21 15.24
C GLU A 66 1.39 -19.90 16.67
N GLY A 67 1.72 -20.79 17.61
CA GLY A 67 1.46 -20.55 19.03
C GLY A 67 2.17 -19.31 19.55
N LEU A 68 3.39 -19.05 19.08
CA LEU A 68 4.17 -17.88 19.48
C LEU A 68 3.55 -16.59 18.96
N ILE A 69 3.14 -16.57 17.69
CA ILE A 69 2.41 -15.45 17.07
C ILE A 69 1.11 -15.19 17.83
N LYS A 70 0.31 -16.24 18.09
CA LYS A 70 -0.96 -16.12 18.81
C LYS A 70 -0.77 -15.54 20.21
N ARG A 71 0.22 -16.01 20.97
CA ARG A 71 0.53 -15.46 22.30
C ARG A 71 0.87 -13.97 22.26
N TRP A 72 1.61 -13.52 21.24
CA TRP A 72 1.91 -12.10 21.08
C TRP A 72 0.65 -11.32 20.71
N MET A 73 -0.14 -11.79 19.75
CA MET A 73 -1.43 -11.17 19.41
C MET A 73 -2.35 -11.06 20.63
N ASP A 74 -2.48 -12.10 21.44
CA ASP A 74 -3.32 -12.12 22.63
C ASP A 74 -2.77 -11.19 23.73
N ARG A 75 -1.44 -11.07 23.87
CA ARG A 75 -0.79 -10.24 24.90
C ARG A 75 -0.82 -8.75 24.56
N THR A 76 -0.55 -8.37 23.31
CA THR A 76 -0.41 -6.97 22.89
C THR A 76 -1.61 -6.45 22.10
N GLY A 77 -2.56 -7.30 21.72
CA GLY A 77 -3.72 -6.92 20.91
C GLY A 77 -3.35 -6.48 19.48
N CYS A 78 -2.17 -6.90 18.99
CA CYS A 78 -1.64 -6.46 17.71
C CYS A 78 -1.98 -7.43 16.58
N ASP A 79 -1.76 -6.98 15.33
CA ASP A 79 -1.91 -7.85 14.17
C ASP A 79 -0.80 -8.92 14.10
N ARG A 80 -1.00 -9.88 13.19
CA ARG A 80 -0.08 -11.00 12.98
C ARG A 80 1.33 -10.58 12.56
N THR A 81 1.44 -9.56 11.72
CA THR A 81 2.73 -9.05 11.21
C THR A 81 3.51 -8.37 12.32
N GLU A 82 2.80 -7.56 13.12
CA GLU A 82 3.35 -6.88 14.28
C GLU A 82 3.73 -7.87 15.38
N ALA A 83 2.94 -8.93 15.57
CA ALA A 83 3.29 -10.03 16.47
C ALA A 83 4.59 -10.74 16.05
N MET A 84 4.78 -11.00 14.74
CA MET A 84 6.05 -11.54 14.22
C MET A 84 7.21 -10.57 14.46
N ARG A 85 7.01 -9.27 14.22
CA ARG A 85 8.02 -8.23 14.42
C ARG A 85 8.46 -8.16 15.89
N LEU A 86 7.50 -8.11 16.81
CA LEU A 86 7.75 -8.05 18.26
C LEU A 86 8.45 -9.31 18.76
N ALA A 87 8.00 -10.49 18.31
CA ALA A 87 8.64 -11.75 18.65
C ALA A 87 10.12 -11.80 18.22
N THR A 88 10.42 -11.36 17.00
CA THR A 88 11.79 -11.30 16.49
C THR A 88 12.64 -10.28 17.21
N GLU A 89 12.08 -9.10 17.53
CA GLU A 89 12.80 -8.05 18.26
C GLU A 89 13.15 -8.48 19.68
N GLU A 90 12.22 -9.15 20.38
CA GLU A 90 12.45 -9.65 21.73
C GLU A 90 13.54 -10.74 21.75
N TRP A 91 13.46 -11.71 20.84
CA TRP A 91 14.48 -12.75 20.72
C TRP A 91 15.88 -12.16 20.49
N ARG A 92 15.98 -11.06 19.74
CA ARG A 92 17.25 -10.36 19.52
C ARG A 92 17.74 -9.61 20.75
N ARG A 93 16.85 -9.11 21.60
CA ARG A 93 17.24 -8.51 22.89
C ARG A 93 17.78 -9.58 23.83
N ASP A 94 17.13 -10.74 23.87
CA ASP A 94 17.53 -11.86 24.73
C ASP A 94 18.84 -12.51 24.30
N ASN A 95 19.17 -12.47 23.00
CA ASN A 95 20.39 -13.07 22.43
C ASN A 95 21.51 -12.06 22.11
N ARG A 96 21.46 -10.86 22.68
CA ARG A 96 22.55 -9.88 22.61
C ARG A 96 23.40 -9.96 23.88
#